data_AF-A0A1G6CLB5-F1
#
_entry.id   AF-A0A1G6CLB5-F1
#
_cell.length_a   1.000
_cell.length_b   1.000
_cell.length_c   1.000
_cell.angle_alpha   90.00
_cell.angle_beta   90.00
_cell.angle_gamma   90.00
#
_symmetry.space_group_name_H-M   'P 1'
#
loop_
_entity.id
_entity.type
_entity.pdbx_description
1 polymer ?
#
loop_
_entity_poly.entity_id
_entity_poly.type
_entity_poly.pdbx_seq_one_letter_code
_entity_poly.pdbx_strand_id
1 'polypeptide(L)'
;MDREEIVRIFEAFFEKYKKTEGDRTSWSAHWTEQMPSGTSVEINMTKCPQGTRFKVFKNGSKLGEISGWDSFFVEIGTMLGSDWDQEAFFGSMRDMA
;
A
#
# COMPACT_ATOMS: atom_id res chain seq x y z
N MET A 1 2.37 12.54 -7.93
CA MET A 1 3.14 11.39 -8.42
C MET A 1 2.37 10.72 -9.51
N ASP A 2 3.06 10.24 -10.55
CA ASP A 2 2.43 9.42 -11.57
C ASP A 2 2.37 7.94 -11.16
N ARG A 3 1.63 7.12 -11.92
CA ARG A 3 1.44 5.70 -11.60
C ARG A 3 2.74 4.91 -11.62
N GLU A 4 3.64 5.20 -12.56
CA GLU A 4 4.91 4.47 -12.68
C GLU A 4 5.81 4.77 -11.49
N GLU A 5 5.88 6.03 -11.07
CA GLU A 5 6.62 6.46 -9.88
C GLU A 5 6.11 5.75 -8.62
N ILE A 6 4.79 5.72 -8.42
CA ILE A 6 4.17 5.03 -7.27
C ILE A 6 4.52 3.54 -7.26
N VAL A 7 4.40 2.87 -8.41
CA VAL A 7 4.78 1.45 -8.54
C VAL A 7 6.23 1.26 -8.15
N ARG A 8 7.15 2.06 -8.70
CA ARG A 8 8.59 1.94 -8.41
C ARG A 8 8.90 2.12 -6.94
N ILE A 9 8.31 3.11 -6.29
CA ILE A 9 8.50 3.38 -4.85
C ILE A 9 8.03 2.19 -4.02
N PHE A 10 6.80 1.73 -4.26
CA PHE A 10 6.23 0.67 -3.44
C PHE A 10 6.95 -0.67 -3.66
N GLU A 11 7.36 -0.96 -4.89
CA GLU A 11 8.16 -2.13 -5.24
C GLU A 11 9.55 -2.12 -4.57
N ALA A 12 10.22 -0.97 -4.56
CA ALA A 12 11.51 -0.82 -3.88
C ALA A 12 11.37 -1.04 -2.36
N PHE A 13 10.36 -0.40 -1.75
CA PHE A 13 10.03 -0.61 -0.34
C PHE A 13 9.70 -2.08 -0.05
N PHE A 14 8.85 -2.69 -0.88
CA PHE A 14 8.46 -4.09 -0.73
C PHE A 14 9.68 -5.01 -0.76
N GLU A 15 10.59 -4.86 -1.72
CA GLU A 15 11.78 -5.71 -1.81
C GLU A 15 12.70 -5.59 -0.59
N LYS A 16 12.81 -4.39 -0.01
CA LYS A 16 13.62 -4.12 1.19
C LYS A 16 13.00 -4.68 2.47
N TYR A 17 11.67 -4.60 2.61
CA TYR A 17 10.99 -4.86 3.89
C TYR A 17 10.10 -6.11 3.90
N LYS A 18 9.95 -6.80 2.76
CA LYS A 18 9.08 -7.99 2.68
C LYS A 18 9.46 -9.05 3.69
N LYS A 19 8.43 -9.68 4.25
CA LYS A 19 8.55 -10.84 5.12
C LYS A 19 7.79 -12.00 4.49
N THR A 20 8.30 -13.21 4.66
CA THR A 20 7.61 -14.44 4.24
C THR A 20 6.38 -14.65 5.12
N GLU A 21 5.24 -14.95 4.50
CA GLU A 21 4.06 -15.42 5.20
C GLU A 21 4.22 -16.91 5.58
N GLY A 22 3.35 -17.42 6.46
CA GLY A 22 3.42 -18.78 6.97
C GLY A 22 3.36 -19.89 5.90
N ASP A 23 2.86 -19.56 4.70
CA ASP A 23 2.79 -20.46 3.54
C ASP A 23 4.13 -20.56 2.76
N ARG A 24 5.14 -19.74 3.10
CA ARG A 24 6.44 -19.61 2.41
C ARG A 24 6.36 -19.40 0.90
N THR A 25 5.19 -19.02 0.41
CA THR A 25 4.89 -18.80 -1.01
C THR A 25 4.32 -17.40 -1.23
N SER A 26 3.99 -16.70 -0.16
CA SER A 26 3.57 -15.31 -0.16
C SER A 26 4.55 -14.44 0.63
N TRP A 27 4.71 -13.20 0.18
CA TRP A 27 5.51 -12.18 0.84
C TRP A 27 4.67 -10.94 1.06
N SER A 28 4.79 -10.31 2.22
CA SER A 28 4.07 -9.08 2.52
C SER A 28 4.97 -7.99 3.10
N ALA A 29 4.61 -6.74 2.83
CA ALA A 29 5.19 -5.56 3.45
C ALA A 29 4.06 -4.53 3.67
N HIS A 30 3.96 -4.02 4.89
CA HIS A 30 3.02 -2.95 5.22
C HIS A 30 3.75 -1.63 5.41
N TRP A 31 3.09 -0.56 4.99
CA TRP A 31 3.48 0.81 5.29
C TRP A 31 2.30 1.54 5.91
N THR A 32 2.59 2.35 6.93
CA THR A 32 1.60 3.13 7.67
C THR A 32 2.06 4.58 7.68
N GLU A 33 1.15 5.49 7.30
CA GLU A 33 1.39 6.93 7.31
C GLU A 33 0.29 7.65 8.07
N GLN A 34 0.65 8.75 8.74
CA GLN A 34 -0.32 9.66 9.34
C GLN A 34 -0.63 10.77 8.34
N MET A 35 -1.84 10.73 7.78
CA MET A 35 -2.30 11.74 6.82
C MET A 35 -2.35 13.13 7.48
N PRO A 36 -2.25 14.22 6.70
CA PRO A 36 -2.39 15.58 7.22
C PRO A 36 -3.70 15.83 7.98
N SER A 37 -4.76 15.05 7.69
CA SER A 37 -6.03 15.11 8.42
C SER A 37 -5.98 14.49 9.82
N GLY A 38 -4.86 13.84 10.19
CA GLY A 38 -4.71 13.06 11.42
C GLY A 38 -5.20 11.61 11.30
N THR A 39 -5.69 11.20 10.13
CA THR A 39 -6.08 9.82 9.85
C THR A 39 -4.85 8.94 9.65
N SER A 40 -4.81 7.79 10.32
CA SER A 40 -3.80 6.76 10.03
C SER A 40 -4.24 5.90 8.85
N VAL A 41 -3.42 5.82 7.81
CA VAL A 41 -3.64 4.94 6.66
C VAL A 41 -2.55 3.90 6.63
N GLU A 42 -2.94 2.64 6.48
CA GLU A 42 -2.02 1.53 6.29
C GLU A 42 -2.38 0.76 5.02
N ILE A 43 -1.36 0.44 4.23
CA ILE A 43 -1.48 -0.43 3.07
C ILE A 43 -0.49 -1.58 3.23
N ASN A 44 -1.01 -2.80 3.27
CA ASN A 44 -0.20 -4.01 3.25
C ASN A 44 -0.23 -4.61 1.83
N MET A 45 0.90 -4.54 1.15
CA MET A 45 1.12 -5.18 -0.14
C MET A 45 1.51 -6.63 0.08
N THR A 46 0.81 -7.55 -0.57
CA THR A 46 1.16 -8.98 -0.60
C THR A 46 1.40 -9.42 -2.03
N LYS A 47 2.51 -10.12 -2.27
CA LYS A 47 2.78 -10.84 -3.52
C LYS A 47 2.74 -12.33 -3.27
N CYS A 48 1.94 -13.02 -4.06
CA CYS A 48 1.84 -14.48 -4.08
C CYS A 48 1.77 -14.98 -5.53
N PRO A 49 1.82 -16.29 -5.80
CA PRO A 49 1.75 -16.82 -7.17
C PRO A 49 0.49 -16.42 -7.94
N GLN A 50 -0.59 -16.05 -7.22
CA GLN A 50 -1.84 -15.57 -7.80
C GLN A 50 -1.83 -14.07 -8.14
N GLY A 51 -0.78 -13.33 -7.77
CA GLY A 51 -0.58 -11.92 -8.11
C GLY A 51 -0.32 -11.01 -6.90
N THR A 52 -0.42 -9.71 -7.15
CA THR A 52 -0.27 -8.65 -6.13
C THR A 52 -1.63 -8.24 -5.55
N ARG A 53 -1.70 -8.09 -4.23
CA ARG A 53 -2.88 -7.66 -3.49
C ARG A 53 -2.53 -6.56 -2.50
N PHE A 54 -3.47 -5.66 -2.21
CA PHE A 54 -3.32 -4.55 -1.28
C PHE A 54 -4.45 -4.60 -0.26
N LYS A 55 -4.13 -4.90 1.01
CA LYS A 55 -5.08 -4.73 2.10
C LYS A 55 -4.99 -3.28 2.60
N VAL A 56 -6.13 -2.61 2.65
CA VAL A 56 -6.21 -1.19 3.00
C VAL A 56 -6.88 -1.05 4.36
N PHE A 57 -6.26 -0.27 5.24
CA PHE A 57 -6.76 0.02 6.57
C PHE A 57 -6.80 1.54 6.81
N LYS A 58 -7.78 1.97 7.58
CA LYS A 58 -7.97 3.35 8.02
C LYS A 58 -8.26 3.36 9.52
N ASN A 59 -7.46 4.09 10.29
CA ASN A 59 -7.53 4.13 11.75
C ASN A 59 -7.59 2.72 12.38
N GLY A 60 -6.73 1.81 11.89
CA GLY A 60 -6.67 0.42 12.35
C GLY A 60 -7.80 -0.50 11.88
N SER A 61 -8.82 0.02 11.18
CA SER A 61 -9.94 -0.78 10.64
C SER A 61 -9.70 -1.16 9.19
N LYS A 62 -9.87 -2.44 8.84
CA LYS A 62 -9.76 -2.91 7.44
C LYS A 62 -10.92 -2.36 6.62
N LEU A 63 -10.62 -1.66 5.55
CA LEU A 63 -11.59 -1.16 4.58
C LEU A 63 -11.88 -2.18 3.48
N GLY A 64 -10.87 -2.93 3.05
CA GLY A 64 -11.01 -3.88 1.96
C GLY A 64 -9.68 -4.45 1.47
N GLU A 65 -9.73 -5.12 0.32
CA GLU A 65 -8.57 -5.68 -0.35
C GLU A 65 -8.72 -5.47 -1.85
N ILE A 66 -7.68 -4.92 -2.48
CA ILE A 66 -7.64 -4.61 -3.91
C ILE A 66 -6.66 -5.57 -4.59
N SER A 67 -7.03 -6.10 -5.76
CA SER A 67 -6.19 -7.04 -6.52
C SER A 67 -5.60 -6.37 -7.76
N GLY A 68 -4.27 -6.35 -7.85
CA GLY A 68 -3.54 -5.76 -8.97
C GLY A 68 -3.43 -4.24 -8.92
N TRP A 69 -2.42 -3.73 -9.63
CA TRP A 69 -2.10 -2.30 -9.68
C TRP A 69 -3.17 -1.46 -10.38
N ASP A 70 -3.80 -1.98 -11.44
CA ASP A 70 -4.84 -1.23 -12.16
C ASP A 70 -6.04 -0.93 -11.26
N SER A 71 -6.53 -1.95 -10.56
CA SER A 71 -7.61 -1.81 -9.57
C SER A 71 -7.19 -0.91 -8.41
N PHE A 72 -5.93 -1.00 -7.97
CA PHE A 72 -5.40 -0.12 -6.92
C PHE A 72 -5.58 1.36 -7.28
N PHE A 73 -5.17 1.76 -8.49
CA PHE A 73 -5.28 3.15 -8.93
C PHE A 73 -6.72 3.61 -9.19
N VAL A 74 -7.67 2.69 -9.36
CA VAL A 74 -9.10 3.00 -9.51
C VAL A 74 -9.77 3.14 -8.15
N GLU A 75 -9.47 2.24 -7.21
CA GLU A 75 -10.27 2.05 -5.99
C GLU A 75 -9.71 2.79 -4.77
N ILE A 76 -8.39 3.00 -4.66
CA ILE A 76 -7.76 3.47 -3.41
C ILE A 76 -8.29 4.83 -2.95
N GLY A 77 -8.48 5.76 -3.90
CA GLY A 77 -9.00 7.10 -3.61
C GLY A 77 -10.46 7.05 -3.14
N THR A 78 -11.29 6.19 -3.72
CA THR A 78 -12.68 5.99 -3.29
C THR A 78 -12.75 5.34 -1.90
N MET A 79 -11.88 4.37 -1.62
CA MET A 79 -11.85 3.68 -0.33
C MET A 79 -11.45 4.62 0.81
N LEU A 80 -10.42 5.45 0.61
CA LEU A 80 -9.88 6.30 1.65
C LEU A 80 -10.57 7.67 1.73
N GLY A 81 -11.22 8.09 0.65
CA GLY A 81 -12.02 9.29 0.57
C GLY A 81 -11.18 10.56 0.63
N SER A 82 -11.71 11.61 1.25
CA SER A 82 -11.05 12.92 1.39
C SER A 82 -9.75 12.91 2.19
N ASP A 83 -9.49 11.85 2.95
CA ASP A 83 -8.26 11.70 3.73
C ASP A 83 -7.09 11.15 2.92
N TRP A 84 -7.31 10.75 1.67
CA TRP A 84 -6.25 10.18 0.84
C TRP A 84 -5.32 11.25 0.28
N ASP A 85 -4.10 11.27 0.78
CA ASP A 85 -3.00 12.04 0.20
C ASP A 85 -1.91 11.09 -0.30
N GLN A 86 -1.88 10.89 -1.62
CA GLN A 86 -0.89 10.03 -2.26
C GLN A 86 0.54 10.57 -2.13
N GLU A 87 0.72 11.90 -2.12
CA GLU A 87 2.04 12.52 -2.02
C GLU A 87 2.60 12.30 -0.61
N ALA A 88 1.76 12.48 0.41
CA ALA A 88 2.14 12.17 1.78
C ALA A 88 2.49 10.68 1.95
N PHE A 89 1.59 9.78 1.51
CA PHE A 89 1.77 8.34 1.69
C PHE A 89 3.00 7.78 0.98
N PHE A 90 3.14 8.06 -0.31
CA PHE A 90 4.25 7.51 -1.11
C PHE A 90 5.52 8.33 -0.97
N GLY A 91 5.44 9.63 -0.65
CA GLY A 91 6.60 10.45 -0.33
C GLY A 91 7.33 9.93 0.90
N SER A 92 6.61 9.67 2.01
CA SER A 92 7.22 9.13 3.22
C SER A 92 7.75 7.70 3.03
N MET A 93 7.03 6.87 2.26
CA MET A 93 7.49 5.54 1.90
C MET A 93 8.80 5.59 1.10
N ARG A 94 8.90 6.48 0.11
CA ARG A 94 10.10 6.68 -0.70
C ARG A 94 11.31 7.04 0.14
N ASP A 95 11.13 7.90 1.14
CA ASP A 95 12.22 8.34 2.02
C ASP A 95 12.77 7.19 2.89
N MET A 96 11.99 6.10 3.02
CA MET A 96 12.35 4.90 3.77
C MET A 96 12.75 3.72 2.88
N ALA A 97 12.49 3.77 1.57
CA ALA A 97 12.73 2.67 0.61
C ALA A 97 14.22 2.38 0.37
#